data_AF-X0XQ15-F1
#
_entry.id   AF-X0XQ15-F1
#
_cell.length_a   1.000
_cell.length_b   1.000
_cell.length_c   1.000
_cell.angle_alpha   90.00
_cell.angle_beta   90.00
_cell.angle_gamma   90.00
#
_symmetry.space_group_name_H-M   'P 1'
#
loop_
_entity.id
_entity.type
_entity.pdbx_description
1 polymer ?
#
loop_
_entity_poly.entity_id
_entity_poly.type
_entity_poly.pdbx_seq_one_letter_code
_entity_poly.pdbx_strand_id
1 'polypeptide(L)'
;NVGGDYYDFFTISEDELGIVIADVSGHSIGAALMMATARSVLRTEVLQNSDPSVLLARTGAVMHADLAAAELFITMFYARYNRKTGTLTYANGGHNLPFIYRVKDGECAIIDADG
;
A
#
# COMPACT_ATOMS: atom_id res chain seq x y z
N ASN A 1 -18.96 -8.72 4.35
CA ASN A 1 -17.49 -8.65 4.49
C ASN A 1 -17.14 -8.01 5.81
N VAL A 2 -16.53 -8.78 6.70
CA VAL A 2 -15.69 -8.22 7.77
C VAL A 2 -14.34 -8.00 7.07
N GLY A 3 -14.05 -6.74 6.73
CA GLY A 3 -13.25 -6.38 5.55
C GLY A 3 -11.76 -6.76 5.60
N GLY A 4 -11.32 -7.54 4.61
CA GLY A 4 -9.92 -7.76 4.27
C GLY A 4 -9.35 -6.67 3.34
N ASP A 5 -10.22 -5.91 2.67
CA ASP A 5 -9.85 -4.79 1.81
C ASP A 5 -9.56 -3.52 2.61
N TYR A 6 -8.55 -2.78 2.19
CA TYR A 6 -8.17 -1.50 2.79
C TYR A 6 -7.68 -0.53 1.73
N TYR A 7 -8.16 0.71 1.79
CA TYR A 7 -7.61 1.83 1.05
C TYR A 7 -7.54 3.05 1.97
N ASP A 8 -6.53 3.90 1.80
CA ASP A 8 -6.36 5.11 2.59
C ASP A 8 -5.56 6.17 1.82
N PHE A 9 -5.83 7.43 2.15
CA PHE A 9 -5.14 8.61 1.65
C PHE A 9 -4.76 9.47 2.84
N PHE A 10 -3.48 9.76 3.00
CA PHE A 10 -3.01 10.51 4.16
C PHE A 10 -1.88 11.45 3.87
N THR A 11 -1.95 12.62 4.48
CA THR A 11 -0.90 13.63 4.42
C THR A 11 0.32 13.14 5.18
N ILE A 12 1.46 13.01 4.50
CA ILE A 12 2.77 12.72 5.10
C ILE A 12 3.44 14.03 5.53
N SER A 13 3.32 15.06 4.69
CA SER A 13 3.75 16.44 4.93
C SER A 13 2.86 17.39 4.11
N GLU A 14 3.03 18.71 4.23
CA GLU A 14 2.23 19.70 3.49
C GLU A 14 2.13 19.42 1.98
N ASP A 15 3.23 18.91 1.39
CA ASP A 15 3.35 18.65 -0.04
C ASP A 15 3.31 17.17 -0.42
N GLU A 16 3.23 16.26 0.54
CA GLU A 16 3.30 14.82 0.28
C GLU A 16 2.04 14.08 0.74
N LEU A 17 1.46 13.31 -0.19
CA LEU A 17 0.32 12.45 0.05
C LEU A 17 0.75 10.99 -0.08
N GLY A 18 0.45 10.19 0.94
CA GLY A 18 0.51 8.73 0.89
C GLY A 18 -0.82 8.17 0.41
N ILE A 19 -0.73 7.17 -0.46
CA ILE A 19 -1.86 6.45 -1.04
C ILE A 19 -1.58 4.97 -0.86
N VAL A 20 -2.53 4.22 -0.31
CA VAL A 20 -2.40 2.78 -0.12
C VAL A 20 -3.66 2.07 -0.56
N ILE A 21 -3.47 0.90 -1.17
CA ILE A 21 -4.49 -0.11 -1.39
C ILE A 21 -3.91 -1.44 -0.93
N ALA A 22 -4.67 -2.20 -0.16
CA ALA A 22 -4.26 -3.50 0.32
C ALA A 22 -5.46 -4.45 0.42
N ASP A 23 -5.20 -5.73 0.29
CA ASP A 23 -6.19 -6.80 0.42
C ASP A 23 -5.55 -7.99 1.14
N VAL A 24 -6.13 -8.35 2.28
CA VAL A 24 -5.81 -9.57 3.02
C VAL A 24 -6.70 -10.71 2.52
N SER A 25 -6.06 -11.81 2.13
CA SER A 25 -6.77 -13.01 1.69
C SER A 25 -7.75 -13.51 2.75
N GLY A 26 -8.94 -13.92 2.33
CA GLY A 26 -9.95 -14.48 3.22
C GLY A 26 -10.95 -13.44 3.74
N HIS A 27 -12.01 -13.92 4.39
CA HIS A 27 -13.18 -13.10 4.73
C HIS A 27 -13.65 -13.30 6.18
N SER A 28 -12.71 -13.65 7.07
CA SER A 28 -12.97 -13.95 8.47
C SER A 28 -12.69 -12.75 9.39
N ILE A 29 -13.07 -12.87 10.66
CA ILE A 29 -12.65 -11.91 11.70
C ILE A 29 -11.12 -11.86 11.81
N GLY A 30 -10.44 -12.99 11.60
CA GLY A 30 -8.97 -13.06 11.56
C GLY A 30 -8.40 -12.21 10.44
N ALA A 31 -8.96 -12.27 9.24
CA ALA A 31 -8.52 -11.44 8.10
C ALA A 31 -8.67 -9.93 8.40
N ALA A 32 -9.79 -9.52 8.99
CA ALA A 32 -9.98 -8.12 9.38
C ALA A 32 -9.04 -7.67 10.52
N LEU A 33 -8.72 -8.55 11.47
CA LEU A 33 -7.72 -8.26 12.49
C LEU A 33 -6.34 -8.07 11.85
N MET A 34 -5.95 -8.94 10.92
CA MET A 34 -4.71 -8.79 10.16
C MET A 34 -4.68 -7.50 9.34
N MET A 35 -5.80 -7.10 8.76
CA MET A 35 -5.89 -5.83 8.05
C MET A 35 -5.73 -4.63 8.99
N ALA A 36 -6.34 -4.66 10.18
CA ALA A 36 -6.15 -3.62 11.20
C ALA A 36 -4.70 -3.52 11.69
N THR A 37 -4.03 -4.67 11.86
CA THR A 37 -2.60 -4.73 12.20
C THR A 37 -1.74 -4.18 11.08
N ALA A 38 -1.94 -4.62 9.83
CA ALA A 38 -1.18 -4.15 8.67
C ALA A 38 -1.32 -2.64 8.47
N ARG A 39 -2.54 -2.09 8.64
CA ARG A 39 -2.76 -0.64 8.64
C ARG A 39 -1.91 0.06 9.69
N SER A 40 -1.86 -0.47 10.92
CA SER A 40 -1.13 0.15 12.03
C SER A 40 0.39 0.11 11.82
N VAL A 41 0.91 -1.02 11.34
CA VAL A 41 2.31 -1.19 10.97
C VAL A 41 2.68 -0.23 9.83
N LEU A 42 1.89 -0.20 8.75
CA LEU A 42 2.15 0.68 7.62
C LEU A 42 2.18 2.16 8.05
N ARG A 43 1.22 2.61 8.86
CA ARG A 43 1.21 4.00 9.36
C ARG A 43 2.43 4.33 10.21
N THR A 44 2.99 3.35 10.90
CA THR A 44 4.23 3.51 11.68
C THR A 44 5.45 3.59 10.74
N GLU A 45 5.52 2.72 9.74
CA GLU A 45 6.63 2.70 8.77
C GLU A 45 6.67 3.95 7.87
N VAL A 46 5.53 4.57 7.55
CA VAL A 46 5.48 5.86 6.83
C VAL A 46 6.28 6.95 7.55
N LEU A 47 6.26 6.96 8.88
CA LEU A 47 6.95 7.98 9.67
C LEU A 47 8.48 7.79 9.66
N GLN A 48 8.95 6.58 9.33
CA GLN A 48 10.36 6.21 9.41
C GLN A 48 11.02 6.10 8.02
N ASN A 49 10.24 5.89 6.95
CA ASN A 49 10.79 5.59 5.63
C ASN A 49 10.16 6.48 4.55
N SER A 50 11.02 7.08 3.73
CA SER A 50 10.58 7.84 2.56
C SER A 50 10.35 6.98 1.32
N ASP A 51 11.07 5.87 1.20
CA ASP A 51 11.05 4.99 0.03
C ASP A 51 9.88 3.98 0.09
N PRO A 52 8.96 3.98 -0.91
CA PRO A 52 7.85 3.03 -0.98
C PRO A 52 8.26 1.55 -0.92
N SER A 53 9.37 1.16 -1.56
CA SER A 53 9.83 -0.22 -1.62
C SER A 53 10.31 -0.70 -0.25
N VAL A 54 11.09 0.12 0.44
CA VAL A 54 11.59 -0.16 1.79
C VAL A 54 10.43 -0.23 2.78
N LEU A 55 9.46 0.68 2.66
CA LEU A 55 8.27 0.70 3.50
C LEU A 55 7.45 -0.58 3.36
N LEU A 56 7.19 -1.03 2.13
CA LEU A 56 6.46 -2.28 1.90
C LEU A 56 7.26 -3.51 2.36
N ALA A 57 8.57 -3.54 2.11
CA ALA A 57 9.42 -4.63 2.57
C ALA A 57 9.41 -4.76 4.10
N ARG A 58 9.50 -3.64 4.83
CA ARG A 58 9.43 -3.64 6.30
C ARG A 58 8.05 -4.02 6.82
N THR A 59 6.99 -3.47 6.21
CA THR A 59 5.62 -3.83 6.57
C THR A 59 5.38 -5.33 6.38
N GLY A 60 5.78 -5.88 5.23
CA GLY A 60 5.69 -7.31 4.95
C GLY A 60 6.52 -8.16 5.91
N ALA A 61 7.73 -7.73 6.25
CA ALA A 61 8.60 -8.44 7.20
C ALA A 61 7.98 -8.52 8.62
N VAL A 62 7.40 -7.42 9.10
CA VAL A 62 6.71 -7.39 10.42
C VAL A 62 5.49 -8.31 10.41
N MET A 63 4.72 -8.30 9.32
CA MET A 63 3.48 -9.07 9.21
C MET A 63 3.70 -10.56 8.92
N HIS A 64 4.89 -10.96 8.45
CA HIS A 64 5.12 -12.27 7.84
C HIS A 64 4.78 -13.45 8.76
N ALA A 65 5.26 -13.43 10.01
CA ALA A 65 5.06 -14.55 10.94
C ALA A 65 3.58 -14.73 11.29
N ASP A 66 2.87 -13.63 11.56
CA ASP A 66 1.45 -13.66 11.92
C ASP A 66 0.58 -14.09 10.75
N LEU A 67 0.89 -13.61 9.53
CA LEU A 67 0.19 -14.01 8.30
C LEU A 67 0.38 -15.50 8.01
N ALA A 68 1.62 -15.99 8.10
CA ALA A 68 1.93 -17.40 7.88
C ALA A 68 1.23 -18.31 8.90
N ALA A 69 1.22 -17.94 10.19
CA ALA A 69 0.55 -18.70 11.24
C ALA A 69 -0.98 -18.78 11.06
N ALA A 70 -1.57 -17.75 10.44
CA ALA A 70 -3.00 -17.71 10.13
C ALA A 70 -3.36 -18.31 8.76
N GLU A 71 -2.38 -18.81 8.00
CA GLU A 71 -2.54 -19.24 6.59
C GLU A 71 -3.15 -18.14 5.69
N LEU A 72 -2.79 -16.88 5.96
CA LEU A 72 -3.23 -15.71 5.20
C LEU A 72 -2.05 -15.07 4.46
N PHE A 73 -2.36 -14.29 3.44
CA PHE A 73 -1.41 -13.37 2.81
C PHE A 73 -2.05 -11.99 2.63
N ILE A 74 -1.22 -10.98 2.42
CA ILE A 74 -1.66 -9.63 2.11
C ILE A 74 -0.98 -9.17 0.82
N THR A 75 -1.75 -8.51 -0.04
CA THR A 75 -1.24 -7.77 -1.19
C THR A 75 -1.30 -6.28 -0.88
N MET A 76 -0.30 -5.51 -1.32
CA MET A 76 -0.25 -4.07 -1.04
C MET A 76 0.26 -3.29 -2.24
N PHE A 77 -0.36 -2.17 -2.55
CA PHE A 77 0.19 -1.12 -3.40
C PHE A 77 0.31 0.15 -2.57
N TYR A 78 1.48 0.80 -2.62
CA TYR A 78 1.72 2.05 -1.93
C TYR A 78 2.35 3.07 -2.88
N ALA A 79 1.82 4.29 -2.85
CA ALA A 79 2.36 5.41 -3.60
C ALA A 79 2.49 6.66 -2.74
N ARG A 80 3.51 7.45 -3.05
CA ARG A 80 3.77 8.78 -2.53
C ARG A 80 3.66 9.78 -3.66
N TYR A 81 2.81 10.78 -3.48
CA TYR A 81 2.63 11.85 -4.43
C TYR A 81 3.17 13.16 -3.87
N ASN A 82 4.15 13.74 -4.56
CA ASN A 82 4.67 15.07 -4.27
C ASN A 82 3.90 16.13 -5.07
N ARG A 83 3.17 16.99 -4.38
CA ARG A 83 2.29 18.00 -4.97
C ARG A 83 3.05 19.15 -5.64
N LYS A 84 4.28 19.44 -5.19
CA LYS A 84 5.13 20.50 -5.76
C LYS A 84 5.73 20.08 -7.10
N THR A 85 6.22 18.84 -7.19
CA THR A 85 6.88 18.34 -8.40
C THR A 85 5.92 17.62 -9.34
N GLY A 86 4.77 17.18 -8.85
CA GLY A 86 3.86 16.29 -9.58
C GLY A 86 4.38 14.86 -9.70
N THR A 87 5.38 14.47 -8.90
CA THR A 87 6.01 13.15 -8.96
C THR A 87 5.22 12.14 -8.13
N LEU A 88 4.93 10.98 -8.74
CA LEU A 88 4.37 9.81 -8.07
C LEU A 88 5.46 8.73 -7.97
N THR A 89 5.89 8.40 -6.75
CA THR A 89 6.80 7.28 -6.49
C THR A 89 6.02 6.17 -5.84
N TYR A 90 6.16 4.93 -6.30
CA TYR A 90 5.32 3.82 -5.83
C TYR A 90 6.09 2.51 -5.75
N ALA A 91 5.51 1.56 -5.03
CA ALA A 91 5.94 0.17 -4.98
C ALA A 91 4.72 -0.75 -4.94
N ASN A 92 4.88 -1.96 -5.49
CA ASN A 92 3.86 -2.99 -5.50
C ASN A 92 4.36 -4.24 -4.77
N GLY A 93 3.68 -4.62 -3.70
CA GLY A 93 3.87 -5.85 -2.94
C GLY A 93 2.83 -6.90 -3.32
N GLY A 94 2.70 -7.21 -4.62
CA GLY A 94 1.84 -8.28 -5.14
C GLY A 94 0.36 -7.91 -5.34
N HIS A 95 -0.02 -6.64 -5.25
CA HIS A 95 -1.37 -6.17 -5.57
C HIS A 95 -1.59 -6.00 -7.07
N ASN A 96 -2.84 -5.96 -7.51
CA ASN A 96 -3.16 -5.75 -8.92
C ASN A 96 -2.56 -4.43 -9.43
N LEU A 97 -2.04 -4.46 -10.67
CA LEU A 97 -1.36 -3.31 -11.26
C LEU A 97 -2.32 -2.10 -11.36
N PRO A 98 -1.97 -0.94 -10.78
CA PRO A 98 -2.79 0.25 -10.91
C PRO A 98 -2.69 0.86 -12.31
N PHE A 99 -3.69 1.67 -12.63
CA PHE A 99 -3.71 2.53 -13.81
C PHE A 99 -3.43 3.98 -13.41
N ILE A 100 -2.61 4.66 -14.19
CA ILE A 100 -2.45 6.12 -14.12
C ILE A 100 -3.16 6.77 -15.31
N TYR A 101 -4.01 7.73 -15.02
CA TYR A 101 -4.66 8.56 -16.04
C TYR A 101 -4.00 9.94 -16.08
N ARG A 102 -3.42 10.31 -17.23
CA ARG A 102 -2.81 11.62 -17.45
C ARG A 102 -3.77 12.52 -18.23
N VAL A 103 -4.42 13.44 -17.51
CA VAL A 103 -5.42 14.37 -18.08
C VAL A 103 -4.86 15.19 -19.26
N LYS A 104 -3.59 15.59 -19.20
CA LYS A 104 -2.95 16.38 -20.27
C LYS A 104 -2.90 15.65 -21.60
N ASP A 105 -2.72 14.33 -21.56
CA ASP A 105 -2.50 13.50 -22.74
C ASP A 105 -3.79 12.76 -23.15
N GLY A 106 -4.79 12.70 -22.25
CA GLY A 106 -5.99 11.89 -22.42
C GLY A 106 -5.70 10.38 -22.38
N GLU A 107 -4.54 9.99 -21.83
CA GLU A 107 -4.04 8.63 -21.86
C GLU A 107 -4.18 7.93 -20.51
N CYS A 108 -4.46 6.63 -20.58
CA CYS A 108 -4.41 5.70 -19.45
C CYS A 108 -3.28 4.72 -19.67
N ALA A 109 -2.40 4.56 -18.68
CA ALA A 109 -1.30 3.61 -18.72
C ALA A 109 -1.30 2.74 -17.46
N ILE A 110 -0.94 1.47 -17.62
CA ILE A 110 -0.64 0.60 -16.47
C ILE A 110 0.69 1.08 -15.89
N ILE A 111 0.75 1.20 -14.56
CA ILE A 111 2.00 1.42 -13.85
C ILE A 111 2.45 0.10 -13.25
N ASP A 112 3.54 -0.41 -13.77
CA ASP A 112 4.20 -1.60 -13.24
C ASP A 112 5.33 -1.16 -12.31
N ALA A 113 5.39 -1.76 -11.13
CA ALA A 113 6.47 -1.50 -10.18
C ALA A 113 7.69 -2.39 -10.44
N ASP A 114 7.65 -3.20 -11.51
CA ASP A 114 8.81 -3.93 -12.00
C ASP A 114 9.94 -2.96 -12.41
N GLY A 115 10.93 -2.88 -11.51
CA GLY A 115 12.23 -2.25 -11.66
C GLY A 115 13.27 -3.06 -10.91
#